data_AF-A0A7Y5ZZ61-F1
#
_entry.id   AF-A0A7Y5ZZ61-F1
#
_cell.length_a   1.000
_cell.length_b   1.000
_cell.length_c   1.000
_cell.angle_alpha   90.00
_cell.angle_beta   90.00
_cell.angle_gamma   90.00
#
_symmetry.space_group_name_H-M   'P 1'
#
loop_
_entity.id
_entity.type
_entity.pdbx_description
1 polymer ?
#
loop_
_entity_poly.entity_id
_entity_poly.type
_entity_poly.pdbx_seq_one_letter_code
_entity_poly.pdbx_strand_id
1 'polypeptide(L)'
;MSAAARARRLDERAEIVVIEQSDYVSFANCGMPYHLSGDIERRDDLLLHTPASLGAALALAVRTGNRVTALERAARTVSVTTSESSYQLAYDALLLSPGAVAVRP
;
A
#
# COMPACT_ATOMS: atom_id res chain seq x y z
N MET A 1 0.78 -5.40 1.55
CA MET A 1 -0.31 -5.77 2.48
C MET A 1 -0.03 -7.02 3.33
N SER A 2 0.43 -8.16 2.76
CA SER A 2 0.74 -9.38 3.54
C SER A 2 1.56 -9.11 4.82
N ALA A 3 2.68 -8.38 4.69
CA ALA A 3 3.55 -8.07 5.82
C ALA A 3 2.86 -7.21 6.90
N ALA A 4 2.08 -6.20 6.50
CA ALA A 4 1.34 -5.34 7.44
C ALA A 4 0.30 -6.14 8.24
N ALA A 5 -0.46 -7.01 7.58
CA ALA A 5 -1.42 -7.88 8.24
C ALA A 5 -0.74 -8.87 9.21
N ARG A 6 0.42 -9.41 8.84
CA ARG A 6 1.19 -10.28 9.74
C ARG A 6 1.78 -9.50 10.91
N ALA A 7 2.32 -8.30 10.68
CA ALA A 7 2.87 -7.44 11.73
C ALA A 7 1.80 -7.12 12.79
N ARG A 8 0.58 -6.74 12.39
CA ARG A 8 -0.52 -6.51 13.35
C ARG A 8 -0.81 -7.74 14.20
N ARG A 9 -0.82 -8.94 13.62
CA ARG A 9 -1.08 -10.19 14.36
C ARG A 9 0.05 -10.57 15.33
N LEU A 10 1.25 -10.00 15.13
CA LEU A 10 2.40 -10.22 16.00
C LEU A 10 2.48 -9.17 17.11
N ASP A 11 2.01 -7.95 16.82
CA ASP A 11 2.01 -6.85 17.79
C ASP A 11 0.79 -5.92 17.57
N GLU A 12 -0.11 -5.93 18.56
CA GLU A 12 -1.32 -5.08 18.58
C GLU A 12 -1.01 -3.63 18.95
N ARG A 13 0.16 -3.34 19.53
CA ARG A 13 0.55 -1.99 19.95
C ARG A 13 1.34 -1.24 18.89
N ALA A 14 1.93 -1.95 17.93
CA ALA A 14 2.66 -1.32 16.84
C ALA A 14 1.77 -0.36 16.03
N GLU A 15 2.25 0.84 15.74
CA GLU A 15 1.67 1.70 14.72
C GLU A 15 2.14 1.21 13.35
N ILE A 16 1.19 0.84 12.48
CA ILE A 16 1.50 0.28 11.16
C ILE A 16 0.90 1.18 10.09
N VAL A 17 1.77 1.96 9.45
CA VAL A 17 1.41 2.83 8.32
C VAL A 17 1.81 2.17 7.01
N VAL A 18 0.88 2.10 6.06
CA VAL A 18 1.13 1.60 4.70
C VAL A 18 0.95 2.76 3.73
N ILE A 19 2.02 3.10 3.01
CA ILE A 19 2.00 4.13 1.97
C ILE A 19 1.84 3.46 0.61
N GLU A 20 0.81 3.84 -0.14
CA GLU A 20 0.53 3.38 -1.49
C GLU A 20 0.35 4.58 -2.41
N GLN A 21 1.05 4.55 -3.54
CA GLN A 21 1.05 5.64 -4.51
C GLN A 21 -0.25 5.67 -5.32
N SER A 22 -0.83 4.50 -5.57
CA SER A 22 -2.06 4.29 -6.33
C SER A 22 -3.28 4.56 -5.46
N ASP A 23 -4.46 4.57 -6.08
CA ASP A 23 -5.74 4.71 -5.35
C ASP A 23 -6.25 3.39 -4.75
N TYR A 24 -5.61 2.26 -5.08
CA TYR A 24 -6.09 0.93 -4.74
C TYR A 24 -5.05 0.13 -3.96
N VAL A 25 -5.53 -0.69 -3.03
CA VAL A 25 -4.72 -1.63 -2.26
C VAL A 25 -5.31 -3.02 -2.34
N SER A 26 -4.47 -4.06 -2.18
CA SER A 26 -4.91 -5.46 -2.16
C SER A 26 -5.82 -5.84 -3.34
N PHE A 27 -5.48 -5.40 -4.55
CA PHE A 27 -6.23 -5.79 -5.74
C PHE A 27 -5.57 -6.96 -6.47
N ALA A 28 -6.39 -7.73 -7.19
CA ALA A 28 -5.96 -8.95 -7.87
C ALA A 28 -5.26 -8.64 -9.21
N ASN A 29 -3.97 -8.30 -9.17
CA ASN A 29 -3.15 -8.05 -10.37
C ASN A 29 -3.26 -9.19 -11.41
N CYS A 30 -3.19 -10.44 -10.94
CA CYS A 30 -3.30 -11.63 -11.79
C CYS A 30 -4.71 -11.82 -12.38
N GLY A 31 -5.73 -11.18 -11.79
CA GLY A 31 -7.11 -11.21 -12.25
C GLY A 31 -7.39 -10.26 -13.42
N MET A 32 -6.54 -9.24 -13.63
CA MET A 32 -6.76 -8.20 -14.65
C MET A 32 -6.95 -8.75 -16.08
N PRO A 33 -6.17 -9.73 -16.57
CA PRO A 33 -6.37 -10.29 -17.91
C PRO A 33 -7.76 -10.94 -18.08
N TYR A 34 -8.28 -11.55 -17.01
CA TYR A 34 -9.59 -12.21 -17.01
C TYR A 34 -10.75 -11.21 -16.95
N HIS A 35 -10.54 -10.03 -16.36
CA HIS A 35 -11.50 -8.94 -16.48
C HIS A 35 -11.54 -8.39 -17.90
N LEU A 36 -10.38 -8.30 -18.56
CA LEU A 36 -10.30 -7.85 -19.94
C LEU A 36 -10.94 -8.85 -20.92
N SER A 37 -10.83 -10.16 -20.68
CA SER A 37 -11.51 -11.20 -21.49
C SER A 37 -13.01 -11.29 -21.23
N GLY A 38 -13.50 -10.73 -20.11
CA GLY A 38 -14.90 -10.81 -19.69
C GLY A 38 -15.21 -11.99 -18.75
N ASP A 39 -14.24 -12.85 -18.44
CA ASP A 39 -14.42 -13.96 -17.49
C ASP A 39 -14.65 -13.45 -16.05
N ILE A 40 -14.07 -12.28 -15.72
CA ILE A 40 -14.41 -11.51 -14.53
C ILE A 40 -15.22 -10.31 -14.99
N GLU A 41 -16.53 -10.34 -14.78
CA GLU A 41 -17.43 -9.33 -15.34
C GLU A 41 -17.26 -7.96 -14.68
N ARG A 42 -17.15 -7.90 -13.35
CA ARG A 42 -17.14 -6.64 -12.61
C ARG A 42 -15.76 -6.29 -12.10
N ARG A 43 -15.35 -5.03 -12.30
CA ARG A 43 -14.10 -4.49 -11.77
C ARG A 43 -13.97 -4.65 -10.26
N ASP A 44 -15.08 -4.48 -9.54
CA ASP A 44 -15.09 -4.55 -8.07
C ASP A 44 -14.73 -5.95 -7.55
N ASP A 45 -14.90 -7.00 -8.36
CA ASP A 45 -14.50 -8.36 -8.00
C ASP A 45 -12.96 -8.52 -7.97
N LEU A 46 -12.20 -7.56 -8.51
CA LEU A 46 -10.75 -7.49 -8.39
C LEU A 46 -10.28 -6.75 -7.13
N LEU A 47 -11.16 -6.01 -6.44
CA LEU A 47 -10.83 -5.17 -5.29
C LEU A 47 -11.15 -5.91 -3.98
N LEU A 48 -10.15 -6.59 -3.42
CA LEU A 48 -10.38 -7.46 -2.25
C LEU A 48 -10.57 -6.68 -0.94
N HIS A 49 -9.92 -5.51 -0.82
CA HIS A 49 -9.99 -4.68 0.37
C HIS A 49 -9.91 -3.19 0.05
N THR A 50 -10.49 -2.38 0.94
CA THR A 50 -10.33 -0.93 0.98
C THR A 50 -9.46 -0.50 2.17
N PRO A 51 -8.86 0.71 2.14
CA PRO A 51 -8.20 1.28 3.32
C PRO A 51 -9.07 1.24 4.58
N ALA A 52 -10.35 1.58 4.46
CA ALA A 52 -11.30 1.54 5.57
C ALA A 52 -11.50 0.12 6.12
N SER A 53 -11.68 -0.88 5.24
CA SER A 53 -11.83 -2.28 5.67
C SER A 53 -10.59 -2.82 6.38
N LEU A 54 -9.38 -2.43 5.94
CA LEU A 54 -8.11 -2.83 6.55
C LEU A 54 -7.88 -2.10 7.89
N GLY A 55 -8.28 -0.84 7.98
CA GLY A 55 -8.29 -0.09 9.23
C GLY A 55 -9.20 -0.73 10.27
N ALA A 56 -10.43 -1.08 9.89
CA ALA A 56 -11.41 -1.70 10.79
C ALA A 56 -10.98 -3.11 11.24
N ALA A 57 -10.47 -3.94 10.33
CA ALA A 57 -10.14 -5.33 10.63
C ALA A 57 -8.77 -5.52 11.29
N LEU A 58 -7.80 -4.64 11.01
CA LEU A 58 -6.40 -4.85 11.36
C LEU A 58 -5.72 -3.59 11.94
N ALA A 59 -6.47 -2.52 12.23
CA ALA A 59 -5.90 -1.26 12.74
C ALA A 59 -4.69 -0.78 11.92
N LEU A 60 -4.78 -0.86 10.59
CA LEU A 60 -3.75 -0.40 9.67
C LEU A 60 -4.08 1.01 9.18
N ALA A 61 -3.11 1.92 9.25
CA ALA A 61 -3.21 3.25 8.67
C ALA A 61 -2.75 3.21 7.21
N VAL A 62 -3.67 2.87 6.31
CA VAL A 62 -3.39 2.77 4.87
C VAL A 62 -3.64 4.12 4.19
N ARG A 63 -2.63 4.68 3.52
CA ARG A 63 -2.70 5.96 2.82
C ARG A 63 -2.43 5.75 1.33
N THR A 64 -3.49 5.74 0.54
CA THR A 64 -3.45 5.70 -0.94
C THR A 64 -3.19 7.09 -1.51
N GLY A 65 -2.78 7.21 -2.78
CA GLY A 65 -2.41 8.49 -3.40
C GLY A 65 -1.18 9.16 -2.77
N ASN A 66 -0.38 8.42 -2.00
CA ASN A 66 0.79 8.90 -1.28
C ASN A 66 2.05 8.22 -1.84
N ARG A 67 3.01 8.99 -2.35
CA ARG A 67 4.26 8.47 -2.91
C ARG A 67 5.42 8.75 -1.96
N VAL A 68 6.14 7.72 -1.53
CA VAL A 68 7.46 7.91 -0.91
C VAL A 68 8.45 8.33 -2.00
N THR A 69 9.14 9.46 -1.82
CA THR A 69 10.08 10.04 -2.79
C THR A 69 11.53 10.05 -2.33
N ALA A 70 11.79 10.01 -1.01
CA ALA A 70 13.13 9.95 -0.44
C ALA A 70 13.16 9.15 0.88
N LEU A 71 14.36 8.68 1.25
CA LEU A 71 14.61 7.89 2.45
C LEU A 71 15.90 8.36 3.13
N GLU A 72 15.77 9.03 4.28
CA GLU A 72 16.91 9.49 5.06
C GLU A 72 17.18 8.51 6.21
N ARG A 73 18.12 7.58 5.96
CA ARG A 73 18.41 6.47 6.87
C ARG A 73 18.95 6.92 8.23
N ALA A 74 19.80 7.95 8.25
CA ALA A 74 20.39 8.47 9.49
C ALA A 74 19.31 9.09 10.41
N ALA A 75 18.36 9.82 9.82
CA ALA A 75 17.24 10.43 10.53
C ALA A 75 16.07 9.44 10.77
N ARG A 76 16.09 8.27 10.12
CA ARG A 76 14.99 7.30 10.07
C ARG A 76 13.67 7.91 9.65
N THR A 77 13.70 8.69 8.57
CA THR A 77 12.51 9.33 7.99
C THR A 77 12.37 9.00 6.51
N VAL A 78 11.13 9.06 6.02
CA VAL A 78 10.80 9.05 4.60
C VAL A 78 10.07 10.34 4.22
N SER A 79 10.36 10.86 3.03
CA SER A 79 9.60 11.97 2.45
C SER A 79 8.46 11.40 1.62
N VAL A 80 7.24 11.88 1.88
CA VAL A 80 6.01 11.46 1.21
C VAL A 80 5.41 12.65 0.48
N THR A 81 4.95 12.42 -0.75
CA THR A 81 4.29 13.43 -1.59
C THR A 81 2.90 12.93 -1.96
N THR A 82 1.91 13.82 -1.88
CA THR A 82 0.54 13.64 -2.38
C THR A 82 0.29 14.57 -3.55
N SER A 83 -0.92 14.59 -4.10
CA SER A 83 -1.33 15.58 -5.11
C SER A 83 -1.30 17.03 -4.60
N GLU A 84 -1.37 17.23 -3.27
CA GLU A 84 -1.57 18.54 -2.66
C GLU A 84 -0.38 19.01 -1.84
N SER A 85 0.40 18.09 -1.26
CA SER A 85 1.42 18.44 -0.28
C SER A 85 2.57 17.44 -0.21
N SER A 86 3.58 17.78 0.59
CA SER A 86 4.64 16.86 0.98
C SER A 86 4.85 16.92 2.49
N TYR A 87 5.22 15.79 3.08
CA TYR A 87 5.46 15.66 4.51
C TYR A 87 6.51 14.58 4.77
N GLN A 88 7.03 14.56 5.99
CA GLN A 88 7.94 13.51 6.44
C GLN A 88 7.23 12.55 7.42
N LEU A 89 7.62 11.28 7.35
CA LEU A 89 7.16 10.24 8.26
C LEU A 89 8.37 9.54 8.87
N ALA A 90 8.44 9.50 10.20
CA ALA A 90 9.46 8.76 10.93
C ALA A 90 9.11 7.27 11.00
N TYR A 91 10.13 6.41 11.17
CA TYR A 91 9.93 4.98 11.36
C TYR A 91 10.96 4.38 12.31
N ASP A 92 10.55 3.33 13.02
CA ASP A 92 11.48 2.45 13.74
C ASP A 92 11.98 1.31 12.85
N ALA A 93 11.07 0.75 12.04
CA ALA A 93 11.35 -0.28 11.05
C ALA A 93 10.68 0.06 9.72
N LEU A 94 11.38 -0.20 8.62
CA LEU A 94 10.90 0.08 7.26
C LEU A 94 10.94 -1.19 6.40
N LEU A 95 9.84 -1.47 5.71
CA LEU A 95 9.74 -2.52 4.71
C LEU A 95 9.50 -1.90 3.34
N LEU A 96 10.35 -2.22 2.37
CA LEU A 96 10.19 -1.81 0.98
C LEU A 96 9.55 -2.95 0.17
N SER A 97 8.39 -2.67 -0.44
CA SER A 97 7.70 -3.59 -1.35
C SER A 97 7.13 -2.84 -2.57
N PRO A 98 7.93 -2.06 -3.32
CA PRO A 98 7.45 -1.20 -4.41
C PRO A 98 7.02 -1.95 -5.67
N GLY A 99 7.24 -3.27 -5.73
CA GLY A 99 6.98 -4.06 -6.92
C GLY A 99 8.03 -3.83 -8.01
N ALA A 100 7.58 -3.91 -9.27
CA ALA A 100 8.41 -3.74 -10.45
C ALA A 100 7.66 -2.91 -11.51
N VAL A 101 8.41 -2.36 -12.46
CA VAL A 101 7.87 -1.64 -13.61
C VAL A 101 8.17 -2.41 -14.90
N ALA A 102 7.26 -2.33 -15.87
CA ALA A 102 7.47 -2.95 -17.18
C ALA A 102 8.72 -2.36 -17.87
N VAL A 103 9.53 -3.23 -18.47
CA VAL A 103 10.68 -2.82 -19.28
C VAL A 103 10.16 -2.11 -20.53
N ARG A 104 10.66 -0.90 -20.79
CA ARG A 104 10.39 -0.16 -22.03
C ARG A 104 11.56 -0.38 -23.00
N PRO A 105 11.33 -0.94 -24.19
CA PRO A 105 12.37 -1.16 -25.20
C PRO A 105 12.88 0.15 -25.80
#